data_AF-A0A3D8VNV8-F1
#
_entry.id   AF-A0A3D8VNV8-F1
#
_cell.length_a   1.000
_cell.length_b   1.000
_cell.length_c   1.000
_cell.angle_alpha   90.00
_cell.angle_beta   90.00
_cell.angle_gamma   90.00
#
_symmetry.space_group_name_H-M   'P 1'
#
loop_
_entity.id
_entity.type
_entity.pdbx_description
1 polymer ?
#
loop_
_entity_poly.entity_id
_entity_poly.type
_entity_poly.pdbx_seq_one_letter_code
_entity_poly.pdbx_strand_id
1 'polypeptide(L)'
;MLYVRQVEDIIKDTLLEHQLDINYEINNKLPAPMSYNVSTNTVNFNYLQINGYMSKIKVNEPEENVVKIILYHEIGYYLTFKKHKHDLRTLMYGGDEEIEELKAVIETNAWNYGRALVPEHLVETYDLVREKDERLLQGLK
;
A
#
# COMPACT_ATOMS: atom_id res chain seq x y z
N MET A 1 8.66 -8.47 -15.92
CA MET A 1 9.17 -7.12 -15.59
C MET A 1 8.15 -6.13 -16.11
N LEU A 2 7.54 -5.39 -15.19
CA LEU A 2 6.52 -4.40 -15.54
C LEU A 2 7.14 -3.10 -15.99
N TYR A 3 6.51 -2.49 -17.00
CA TYR A 3 6.78 -1.12 -17.44
C TYR A 3 5.92 -0.12 -16.65
N VAL A 4 6.40 1.12 -16.55
CA VAL A 4 5.69 2.23 -15.88
C VAL A 4 4.22 2.32 -16.31
N ARG A 5 3.96 2.31 -17.62
CA ARG A 5 2.60 2.42 -18.16
C ARG A 5 1.66 1.31 -17.69
N GLN A 6 2.16 0.08 -17.56
CA GLN A 6 1.34 -1.03 -17.07
C GLN A 6 0.95 -0.82 -15.61
N VAL A 7 1.87 -0.30 -14.79
CA VAL A 7 1.57 0.04 -13.39
C VAL A 7 0.54 1.17 -13.32
N GLU A 8 0.68 2.21 -14.14
CA GLU A 8 -0.30 3.30 -14.22
C GLU A 8 -1.69 2.80 -14.61
N ASP A 9 -1.79 1.96 -15.64
CA ASP A 9 -3.06 1.39 -16.10
C ASP A 9 -3.71 0.54 -14.99
N ILE A 10 -2.93 -0.29 -14.29
CA ILE A 10 -3.42 -1.09 -13.15
C ILE A 10 -3.95 -0.21 -12.03
N ILE A 11 -3.20 0.84 -11.65
CA ILE A 11 -3.64 1.76 -10.59
C ILE A 11 -4.93 2.45 -10.98
N LYS A 12 -4.96 3.01 -12.19
CA LYS A 12 -6.13 3.72 -12.72
C LYS A 12 -7.37 2.83 -12.74
N ASP A 13 -7.26 1.63 -13.28
CA ASP A 13 -8.40 0.73 -13.44
C ASP A 13 -8.91 0.25 -12.08
N THR A 14 -8.02 -0.07 -11.15
CA THR A 14 -8.39 -0.48 -9.78
C THR A 14 -9.09 0.65 -9.02
N LEU A 15 -8.57 1.88 -9.10
CA LEU A 15 -9.22 3.04 -8.46
C LEU A 15 -10.60 3.33 -9.07
N LEU A 16 -10.73 3.20 -10.39
CA LEU A 16 -12.00 3.38 -11.09
C LEU A 16 -13.03 2.30 -10.69
N GLU A 17 -12.61 1.04 -10.63
CA GLU A 17 -13.45 -0.10 -10.20
C GLU A 17 -14.08 0.14 -8.82
N HIS A 18 -13.29 0.66 -7.89
CA HIS A 18 -13.74 0.97 -6.53
C HIS A 18 -14.32 2.38 -6.35
N GLN A 19 -14.43 3.16 -7.44
CA GLN A 19 -14.93 4.55 -7.44
C GLN A 19 -14.17 5.44 -6.43
N LEU A 20 -12.85 5.26 -6.35
CA LEU A 20 -11.99 5.98 -5.44
C LEU A 20 -11.39 7.21 -6.15
N ASP A 21 -11.75 8.38 -5.65
CA ASP A 21 -11.15 9.65 -6.06
C ASP A 21 -9.79 9.82 -5.36
N ILE A 22 -8.76 9.17 -5.89
CA ILE A 22 -7.37 9.20 -5.42
C ILE A 22 -6.47 9.52 -6.62
N ASN A 23 -5.58 10.50 -6.47
CA ASN A 23 -4.59 10.80 -7.49
C ASN A 23 -3.50 9.72 -7.54
N TYR A 24 -2.79 9.59 -8.66
CA TYR A 24 -1.61 8.72 -8.71
C TYR A 24 -0.49 9.37 -9.52
N GLU A 25 0.74 9.19 -9.07
CA GLU A 25 1.92 9.77 -9.71
C GLU A 25 3.16 8.88 -9.56
N ILE A 26 4.02 8.91 -10.57
CA ILE A 26 5.33 8.26 -10.48
C ILE A 26 6.27 9.09 -9.62
N ASN A 27 6.99 8.41 -8.71
CA ASN A 27 8.04 8.99 -7.89
C ASN A 27 9.26 8.08 -7.84
N ASN A 28 10.22 8.32 -8.74
CA ASN A 28 11.45 7.53 -8.84
C ASN A 28 12.38 7.65 -7.61
N LYS A 29 12.11 8.59 -6.69
CA LYS A 29 12.87 8.76 -5.44
C LYS A 29 12.21 8.05 -4.25
N LEU A 30 11.02 7.50 -4.43
CA LEU A 30 10.34 6.76 -3.38
C LEU A 30 11.15 5.48 -3.05
N PRO A 31 11.52 5.24 -1.79
CA PRO A 31 12.29 4.05 -1.39
C PRO A 31 11.42 2.79 -1.30
N ALA A 32 10.09 2.95 -1.30
CA ALA A 32 9.09 1.90 -1.26
C ALA A 32 8.49 1.65 -2.67
N PRO A 33 7.86 0.48 -2.91
CA PRO A 33 7.16 0.21 -4.17
C PRO A 33 6.01 1.19 -4.43
N MET A 34 5.19 1.46 -3.41
CA MET A 34 4.14 2.47 -3.43
C MET A 34 4.04 3.15 -2.05
N SER A 35 3.34 4.28 -2.00
CA SER A 35 2.98 4.96 -0.77
C SER A 35 1.78 5.88 -0.99
N TYR A 36 0.81 5.86 -0.09
CA TYR A 36 -0.28 6.82 -0.07
C TYR A 36 0.08 8.08 0.72
N ASN A 37 -0.04 9.24 0.07
CA ASN A 37 0.10 10.56 0.69
C ASN A 37 -1.28 11.12 1.05
N VAL A 38 -1.58 11.17 2.35
CA VAL A 38 -2.86 11.66 2.88
C VAL A 38 -3.10 13.15 2.61
N SER A 39 -2.05 13.97 2.60
CA SER A 39 -2.17 15.42 2.43
C SER A 39 -2.53 15.81 0.99
N THR A 40 -2.01 15.08 0.00
CA THR A 40 -2.29 15.32 -1.42
C THR A 40 -3.33 14.36 -2.00
N ASN A 41 -3.77 13.37 -1.20
CA ASN A 41 -4.65 12.29 -1.64
C ASN A 41 -4.08 11.59 -2.88
N THR A 42 -2.80 11.18 -2.82
CA THR A 42 -2.06 10.63 -3.97
C THR A 42 -1.37 9.33 -3.63
N VAL A 43 -1.57 8.28 -4.44
CA VAL A 43 -0.71 7.10 -4.47
C VAL A 43 0.53 7.41 -5.31
N ASN A 44 1.68 7.50 -4.64
CA ASN A 44 2.98 7.59 -5.29
C ASN A 44 3.50 6.17 -5.55
N PHE A 45 4.11 5.93 -6.72
CA PHE A 45 4.71 4.63 -7.02
C PHE A 45 6.09 4.73 -7.65
N ASN A 46 6.93 3.72 -7.42
CA ASN A 46 8.24 3.58 -8.03
C ASN A 46 8.36 2.21 -8.72
N TYR A 47 8.34 2.22 -10.06
CA TYR A 47 8.33 0.99 -10.85
C TYR A 47 9.57 0.10 -10.62
N LEU A 48 10.74 0.69 -10.32
CA LEU A 48 11.94 -0.08 -9.99
C LEU A 48 11.80 -0.78 -8.64
N GLN A 49 11.25 -0.08 -7.65
CA GLN A 49 10.98 -0.67 -6.34
C GLN A 49 9.88 -1.72 -6.40
N ILE A 50 8.85 -1.54 -7.23
CA ILE A 50 7.82 -2.57 -7.48
C ILE A 50 8.45 -3.84 -8.04
N ASN A 51 9.24 -3.73 -9.12
CA ASN A 51 9.92 -4.91 -9.68
C ASN A 51 10.90 -5.55 -8.67
N GLY A 52 11.63 -4.73 -7.89
CA GLY A 52 12.49 -5.20 -6.82
C GLY A 52 11.73 -5.93 -5.71
N TYR A 53 10.59 -5.38 -5.28
CA TYR A 53 9.71 -5.97 -4.28
C TYR A 53 9.17 -7.33 -4.72
N MET A 54 8.67 -7.43 -5.95
CA MET A 54 8.19 -8.70 -6.53
C MET A 54 9.27 -9.79 -6.50
N SER A 55 10.52 -9.43 -6.80
CA SER A 55 11.64 -10.38 -6.77
C SER A 55 12.01 -10.87 -5.36
N LYS A 56 11.71 -10.08 -4.31
CA LYS A 56 11.97 -10.42 -2.91
C LYS A 56 10.85 -11.26 -2.31
N ILE A 57 9.59 -10.86 -2.55
CA ILE A 57 8.41 -11.50 -1.96
C ILE A 57 8.17 -12.90 -2.54
N LYS A 58 8.48 -13.12 -3.82
CA LYS A 58 8.37 -14.42 -4.53
C LYS A 58 7.06 -15.14 -4.26
N VAL A 59 5.95 -14.55 -4.70
CA VAL A 59 4.62 -15.18 -4.69
C VAL A 59 4.31 -15.75 -6.07
N ASN A 60 3.51 -16.82 -6.14
CA ASN A 60 3.14 -17.47 -7.39
C ASN A 60 1.89 -16.81 -7.99
N GLU A 61 1.98 -15.52 -8.29
CA GLU A 61 0.93 -14.72 -8.93
C GLU A 61 1.47 -14.00 -10.17
N PRO A 62 0.62 -13.69 -11.16
CA PRO A 62 0.97 -12.75 -12.22
C PRO A 62 1.43 -11.41 -11.63
N GLU A 63 2.40 -10.77 -12.29
CA GLU A 63 2.98 -9.49 -11.83
C GLU A 63 1.91 -8.41 -11.60
N GLU A 64 0.87 -8.38 -12.45
CA GLU A 64 -0.28 -7.49 -12.30
C GLU A 64 -1.00 -7.67 -10.95
N ASN A 65 -1.25 -8.91 -10.54
CA ASN A 65 -1.94 -9.20 -9.29
C ASN A 65 -1.11 -8.78 -8.09
N VAL A 66 0.22 -8.90 -8.19
CA VAL A 66 1.11 -8.41 -7.13
C VAL A 66 1.06 -6.88 -7.02
N VAL A 67 0.98 -6.17 -8.14
CA VAL A 67 0.77 -4.70 -8.13
C VAL A 67 -0.57 -4.33 -7.50
N LYS A 68 -1.65 -5.04 -7.86
CA LYS A 68 -2.97 -4.85 -7.24
C LYS A 68 -2.91 -5.06 -5.73
N ILE A 69 -2.23 -6.10 -5.27
CA ILE A 69 -2.06 -6.38 -3.83
C ILE A 69 -1.36 -5.22 -3.11
N ILE A 70 -0.25 -4.71 -3.66
CA ILE A 70 0.45 -3.55 -3.09
C ILE A 70 -0.49 -2.34 -3.05
N LEU A 71 -1.22 -2.10 -4.14
CA LEU A 71 -2.16 -0.98 -4.23
C LEU A 71 -3.33 -1.10 -3.23
N TYR A 72 -3.87 -2.31 -3.00
CA TYR A 72 -4.92 -2.51 -2.02
C TYR A 72 -4.46 -2.16 -0.61
N HIS A 73 -3.19 -2.41 -0.26
CA HIS A 73 -2.61 -1.93 1.00
C HIS A 73 -2.59 -0.40 1.09
N GLU A 74 -2.18 0.29 0.02
CA GLU A 74 -2.18 1.76 -0.03
C GLU A 74 -3.59 2.37 0.00
N ILE A 75 -4.57 1.74 -0.66
CA ILE A 75 -5.98 2.11 -0.53
C ILE A 75 -6.47 1.88 0.91
N GLY A 76 -5.96 0.85 1.58
CA GLY A 76 -6.14 0.63 3.00
C GLY A 76 -5.78 1.85 3.83
N TYR A 77 -4.61 2.45 3.60
CA TYR A 77 -4.19 3.70 4.25
C TYR A 77 -5.19 4.84 4.00
N TYR A 78 -5.62 5.03 2.75
CA TYR A 78 -6.66 6.00 2.40
C TYR A 78 -7.93 5.80 3.24
N LEU A 79 -8.42 4.56 3.32
CA LEU A 79 -9.63 4.21 4.08
C LEU A 79 -9.43 4.42 5.58
N THR A 80 -8.25 4.09 6.12
CA THR A 80 -7.89 4.33 7.52
C THR A 80 -8.02 5.81 7.86
N PHE A 81 -7.37 6.70 7.11
CA PHE A 81 -7.43 8.14 7.36
C PHE A 81 -8.83 8.75 7.11
N LYS A 82 -9.62 8.17 6.19
CA LYS A 82 -11.02 8.60 6.01
C LYS A 82 -11.88 8.29 7.22
N LYS A 83 -11.69 7.13 7.86
CA LYS A 83 -12.45 6.70 9.05
C LYS A 83 -11.93 7.34 10.33
N HIS A 84 -10.61 7.51 10.44
CA HIS A 84 -9.92 7.94 11.65
C HIS A 84 -9.20 9.27 11.43
N LYS A 85 -9.94 10.31 11.03
CA LYS A 85 -9.36 11.64 10.73
C LYS A 85 -8.57 12.26 11.88
N HIS A 86 -8.87 11.85 13.11
CA HIS A 86 -8.19 12.34 14.31
C HIS A 86 -6.74 11.85 14.41
N ASP A 87 -6.40 10.72 13.76
CA ASP A 87 -5.05 10.15 13.73
C ASP A 87 -4.03 11.15 13.19
N LEU A 88 -4.42 11.99 12.22
CA LEU A 88 -3.55 13.03 11.66
C LEU A 88 -3.07 14.02 12.72
N ARG A 89 -3.92 14.34 13.69
CA ARG A 89 -3.55 15.25 14.78
C ARG A 89 -2.50 14.61 15.68
N THR A 90 -2.67 13.34 16.03
CA THR A 90 -1.71 12.60 16.86
C THR A 90 -0.39 12.40 16.12
N LEU A 91 -0.41 12.10 14.81
CA LEU A 91 0.82 12.02 14.01
C LEU A 91 1.60 13.34 13.95
N MET A 92 0.93 14.49 14.05
CA MET A 92 1.57 15.81 14.00
C MET A 92 2.04 16.34 15.35
N TYR A 93 1.33 16.01 16.43
CA TYR A 93 1.50 16.66 17.74
C TYR A 93 1.69 15.69 18.91
N GLY A 94 1.57 14.38 18.69
CA GLY A 94 1.75 13.35 19.71
C GLY A 94 3.19 13.19 20.15
N GLY A 95 3.39 12.49 21.27
CA GLY A 95 4.73 12.08 21.70
C GLY A 95 5.28 10.96 20.82
N ASP A 96 6.60 10.72 20.85
CA ASP A 96 7.24 9.70 20.01
C ASP A 96 6.64 8.30 20.20
N GLU A 97 6.42 7.89 21.45
CA GLU A 97 5.79 6.60 21.80
C GLU A 97 4.35 6.51 21.27
N GLU A 98 3.55 7.56 21.46
CA GLU A 98 2.18 7.65 20.96
C GLU A 98 2.13 7.59 19.42
N ILE A 99 3.09 8.24 18.74
CA ILE A 99 3.23 8.20 17.29
C ILE A 99 3.62 6.80 16.81
N GLU A 100 4.54 6.12 17.49
CA GLU A 100 4.94 4.75 17.13
C GLU A 100 3.80 3.74 17.31
N GLU A 101 3.08 3.81 18.43
CA GLU A 101 1.89 2.99 18.68
C GLU A 101 0.82 3.25 17.61
N LEU A 102 0.56 4.53 17.31
CA LEU A 102 -0.43 4.90 16.30
C LEU A 102 -0.02 4.41 14.90
N LYS A 103 1.25 4.48 14.52
CA LYS A 103 1.73 3.95 13.24
C LYS A 103 1.45 2.45 13.11
N ALA A 104 1.66 1.68 14.18
CA ALA A 104 1.35 0.24 14.16
C ALA A 104 -0.16 -0.03 14.01
N VAL A 105 -1.01 0.79 14.64
CA VAL A 105 -2.47 0.72 14.49
C VAL A 105 -2.89 1.09 13.07
N ILE A 106 -2.32 2.16 12.49
CA ILE A 106 -2.61 2.60 11.13
C ILE A 106 -2.21 1.52 10.12
N GLU A 107 -1.01 0.94 10.25
CA GLU A 107 -0.53 -0.16 9.39
C GLU A 107 -1.48 -1.36 9.45
N THR A 108 -1.87 -1.77 10.67
CA THR A 108 -2.83 -2.87 10.86
C THR A 108 -4.18 -2.57 10.19
N ASN A 109 -4.67 -1.34 10.34
CA ASN A 109 -5.91 -0.90 9.72
C ASN A 109 -5.79 -0.82 8.20
N ALA A 110 -4.64 -0.41 7.66
CA ALA A 110 -4.40 -0.35 6.23
C ALA A 110 -4.49 -1.75 5.61
N TRP A 111 -3.81 -2.75 6.17
CA TRP A 111 -3.97 -4.14 5.72
C TRP A 111 -5.41 -4.64 5.83
N ASN A 112 -6.09 -4.37 6.94
CA ASN A 112 -7.45 -4.87 7.16
C ASN A 112 -8.49 -4.21 6.22
N TYR A 113 -8.41 -2.89 6.02
CA TYR A 113 -9.33 -2.18 5.14
C TYR A 113 -8.98 -2.38 3.67
N GLY A 114 -7.70 -2.55 3.34
CA GLY A 114 -7.25 -2.93 2.00
C GLY A 114 -7.77 -4.31 1.61
N ARG A 115 -7.62 -5.31 2.50
CA ARG A 115 -8.13 -6.67 2.32
C ARG A 115 -9.61 -6.73 1.97
N ALA A 116 -10.42 -5.83 2.52
CA ALA A 116 -11.87 -5.79 2.26
C ALA A 116 -12.23 -5.46 0.79
N LEU A 117 -11.29 -4.93 0.02
CA LEU A 117 -11.46 -4.64 -1.41
C LEU A 117 -10.85 -5.70 -2.33
N VAL A 118 -10.07 -6.63 -1.77
CA VAL A 118 -9.35 -7.65 -2.54
C VAL A 118 -10.34 -8.67 -3.12
N PRO A 119 -10.30 -8.96 -4.43
CA PRO A 119 -11.10 -10.03 -5.04
C PRO A 119 -10.81 -11.38 -4.39
N GLU A 120 -11.84 -12.22 -4.24
CA GLU A 120 -11.77 -13.50 -3.50
C GLU A 120 -10.56 -14.37 -3.91
N HIS A 121 -10.27 -14.46 -5.21
CA HIS A 121 -9.16 -15.26 -5.74
C HIS A 121 -7.76 -14.74 -5.36
N LEU A 122 -7.62 -13.51 -4.88
CA LEU A 122 -6.34 -12.90 -4.47
C LEU A 122 -6.16 -12.80 -2.96
N VAL A 123 -7.18 -13.14 -2.18
CA VAL A 123 -7.16 -12.96 -0.72
C VAL A 123 -6.02 -13.75 -0.07
N GLU A 124 -5.81 -15.01 -0.48
CA GLU A 124 -4.72 -15.83 0.06
C GLU A 124 -3.35 -15.24 -0.24
N THR A 125 -3.14 -14.74 -1.46
CA THR A 125 -1.87 -14.11 -1.84
C THR A 125 -1.69 -12.78 -1.11
N TYR A 126 -2.76 -11.99 -0.93
CA TYR A 126 -2.71 -10.75 -0.17
C TYR A 126 -2.25 -10.99 1.27
N ASP A 127 -2.85 -11.98 1.95
CA ASP A 127 -2.49 -12.37 3.32
C ASP A 127 -1.03 -12.88 3.39
N LEU A 128 -0.59 -13.66 2.39
CA LEU A 128 0.80 -14.11 2.29
C LEU A 128 1.80 -12.96 2.08
N VAL A 129 1.44 -11.96 1.27
CA VAL A 129 2.28 -10.77 1.04
C VAL A 129 2.44 -9.99 2.34
N ARG A 130 1.36 -9.76 3.08
CA ARG A 130 1.40 -9.13 4.41
C ARG A 130 2.36 -9.84 5.35
N GLU A 131 2.23 -11.15 5.51
CA GLU A 131 3.12 -11.93 6.40
C GLU A 131 4.60 -11.81 6.01
N LYS A 132 4.89 -11.82 4.70
CA LYS A 132 6.25 -11.69 4.20
C LYS A 132 6.79 -10.27 4.35
N ASP A 133 5.95 -9.26 4.19
CA ASP A 133 6.31 -7.85 4.39
C ASP A 133 6.71 -7.59 5.85
N GLU A 134 5.90 -8.07 6.80
CA GLU A 134 6.19 -8.00 8.23
C GLU A 134 7.56 -8.64 8.56
N ARG A 135 7.90 -9.79 7.94
CA ARG A 135 9.20 -10.44 8.12
C ARG A 135 10.35 -9.66 7.48
N LEU A 136 10.14 -9.04 6.31
CA LEU A 136 11.15 -8.21 5.66
C LEU A 136 11.49 -6.98 6.52
N LEU A 137 10.50 -6.36 7.15
CA LEU A 137 10.69 -5.26 8.09
C LEU A 137 11.43 -5.71 9.36
N GLN A 138 11.16 -6.92 9.86
CA GLN A 138 11.85 -7.48 11.02
C GLN A 138 13.32 -7.86 10.73
N GLY A 139 13.64 -8.30 9.51
CA GLY A 139 15.01 -8.63 9.11
C GLY A 139 15.92 -7.43 8.80
N LEU A 140 15.37 -6.20 8.83
CA LEU A 140 16.10 -4.94 8.68
C LEU A 140 16.45 -4.27 10.03
N LYS A 141 16.05 -4.86 11.15
CA LYS A 141 16.42 -4.42 12.51
C LYS A 141 17.73 -5.03 12.99
#